data_AF-A0AAD3H5I4-F1
#
_entry.id   AF-A0AAD3H5I4-F1
#
_cell.length_a   1.000
_cell.length_b   1.000
_cell.length_c   1.000
_cell.angle_alpha   90.00
_cell.angle_beta   90.00
_cell.angle_gamma   90.00
#
_symmetry.space_group_name_H-M   'P 1'
#
loop_
_entity.id
_entity.type
_entity.pdbx_description
1 polymer ?
#
loop_
_entity_poly.entity_id
_entity_poly.type
_entity_poly.pdbx_seq_one_letter_code
_entity_poly.pdbx_strand_id
1 'polypeptide(L)'
;MGETKNILDEIQAGLISDPPDVSFYMKHLNDDGKEMKNKYRFNMLESMRGSNCTESSHRGLITTFGSWVVGLQMSDCLIQEHHHRHNHNVSEMRRSGFPQLGHYDTWLVDVLQMLEERNFGHLLNPGLSNSSDYIQTPESMGTVAVHYKELADTVNGLPIDFSKVHLSKE
;
A
#
# COMPACT_ATOMS: atom_id res chain seq x y z
N MET A 1 19.38 -27.33 5.08
CA MET A 1 18.08 -27.99 5.37
C MET A 1 17.15 -27.17 6.28
N GLY A 2 17.57 -26.05 6.88
CA GLY A 2 16.67 -25.15 7.61
C GLY A 2 15.93 -24.15 6.71
N GLU A 3 16.63 -23.53 5.75
CA GLU A 3 16.07 -22.46 4.90
C GLU A 3 15.06 -22.95 3.85
N THR A 4 15.18 -24.21 3.40
CA THR A 4 14.23 -24.82 2.47
C THR A 4 12.87 -25.06 3.10
N LYS A 5 12.81 -25.21 4.43
CA LYS A 5 11.55 -25.26 5.17
C LYS A 5 10.90 -23.89 5.23
N ASN A 6 11.66 -22.82 5.48
CA ASN A 6 11.14 -21.45 5.45
C ASN A 6 10.51 -21.09 4.11
N ILE A 7 11.16 -21.42 2.99
CA ILE A 7 10.61 -21.15 1.66
C ILE A 7 9.33 -21.97 1.41
N LEU A 8 9.28 -23.22 1.87
CA LEU A 8 8.09 -24.06 1.73
C LEU A 8 6.92 -23.57 2.60
N ASP A 9 7.24 -23.10 3.81
CA ASP A 9 6.28 -22.49 4.74
C ASP A 9 5.75 -21.15 4.18
N GLU A 10 6.60 -20.36 3.52
CA GLU A 10 6.21 -19.12 2.83
C GLU A 10 5.29 -19.38 1.64
N ILE A 11 5.59 -20.41 0.83
CA ILE A 11 4.73 -20.85 -0.28
C ILE A 11 3.40 -21.39 0.25
N GLN A 12 3.40 -22.21 1.31
CA GLN A 12 2.16 -22.71 1.93
C GLN A 12 1.33 -21.60 2.59
N ALA A 13 1.98 -20.55 3.12
CA ALA A 13 1.32 -19.36 3.64
C ALA A 13 0.72 -18.47 2.53
N GLY A 14 0.91 -18.82 1.25
CA GLY A 14 0.36 -18.09 0.11
C GLY A 14 1.13 -16.81 -0.22
N LEU A 15 2.31 -16.61 0.37
CA LEU A 15 3.10 -15.40 0.23
C LEU A 15 3.69 -15.27 -1.20
N ILE A 16 3.85 -16.38 -1.92
CA ILE A 16 4.26 -16.40 -3.33
C ILE A 16 3.12 -17.03 -4.14
N SER A 17 2.31 -16.21 -4.81
CA SER A 17 1.15 -16.67 -5.57
C SER A 17 0.94 -15.86 -6.85
N ASP A 18 1.59 -16.29 -7.94
CA ASP A 18 1.33 -15.77 -9.28
C ASP A 18 0.26 -16.62 -9.99
N PRO A 19 -0.70 -16.00 -10.70
CA PRO A 19 -1.62 -16.72 -11.58
C PRO A 19 -0.85 -17.41 -12.72
N PRO A 20 -1.37 -18.52 -13.26
CA PRO A 20 -0.73 -19.23 -14.36
C PRO A 20 -0.48 -18.29 -15.55
N ASP A 21 0.69 -18.42 -16.16
CA ASP A 21 1.19 -17.67 -17.32
C ASP A 21 1.59 -16.19 -17.11
N VAL A 22 1.55 -15.65 -15.88
CA VAL A 22 2.05 -14.29 -15.60
C VAL A 22 3.04 -14.30 -14.43
N SER A 23 4.34 -14.16 -14.74
CA SER A 23 5.37 -13.96 -13.71
C SER A 23 5.39 -12.49 -13.29
N PHE A 24 4.90 -12.19 -12.09
CA PHE A 24 5.00 -10.85 -11.54
C PHE A 24 6.39 -10.57 -10.96
N TYR A 25 7.27 -11.56 -10.85
CA TYR A 25 8.63 -11.37 -10.36
C TYR A 25 9.62 -11.09 -11.51
N MET A 26 10.32 -9.97 -11.41
CA MET A 26 11.47 -9.59 -12.24
C MET A 26 12.77 -9.79 -11.46
N LYS A 27 13.91 -9.86 -12.15
CA LYS A 27 15.22 -9.90 -11.48
C LYS A 27 15.63 -8.47 -11.13
N HIS A 28 16.03 -8.25 -9.89
CA HIS A 28 16.57 -6.96 -9.46
C HIS A 28 17.92 -6.71 -10.17
N LEU A 29 18.08 -5.53 -10.74
CA LEU A 29 19.28 -5.14 -11.49
C LEU A 29 20.09 -4.14 -10.67
N ASN A 30 21.42 -4.30 -10.64
CA ASN A 30 22.33 -3.28 -10.12
C ASN A 30 22.38 -2.07 -11.08
N ASP A 31 22.99 -0.97 -10.63
CA ASP A 31 23.25 0.24 -11.44
C ASP A 31 23.98 -0.06 -12.77
N ASP A 32 24.76 -1.15 -12.83
CA ASP A 32 25.46 -1.64 -14.03
C ASP A 32 24.56 -2.50 -14.97
N GLY A 33 23.28 -2.65 -14.68
CA GLY A 33 22.33 -3.45 -15.46
C GLY A 33 22.52 -4.97 -15.34
N LYS A 34 23.29 -5.44 -14.34
CA LYS A 34 23.50 -6.88 -14.07
C LYS A 34 22.57 -7.38 -12.97
N GLU A 35 22.14 -8.63 -13.08
CA GLU A 35 21.30 -9.31 -12.09
C GLU A 35 21.97 -9.29 -10.70
N MET A 36 21.33 -8.64 -9.73
CA MET A 36 21.80 -8.58 -8.35
C MET A 36 21.68 -9.96 -7.73
N LYS A 37 22.77 -10.44 -7.13
CA LYS A 37 22.81 -11.74 -6.46
C LYS A 37 23.04 -11.56 -4.97
N ASN A 38 22.30 -12.30 -4.16
CA ASN A 38 22.52 -12.35 -2.71
C ASN A 38 23.88 -13.05 -2.41
N LYS A 39 24.36 -12.98 -1.16
CA LYS A 39 25.57 -13.64 -0.64
C LYS A 39 25.69 -15.13 -1.04
N TYR A 40 24.56 -15.79 -1.24
CA TYR A 40 24.45 -17.20 -1.63
C TYR A 40 24.34 -17.44 -3.14
N ARG A 41 24.58 -16.41 -3.97
CA ARG A 41 24.54 -16.45 -5.45
C ARG A 41 23.17 -16.67 -6.10
N PHE A 42 22.09 -16.61 -5.32
CA PHE A 42 20.73 -16.56 -5.87
C PHE A 42 20.42 -15.17 -6.42
N ASN A 43 19.71 -15.12 -7.54
CA ASN A 43 19.22 -13.87 -8.11
C ASN A 43 18.18 -13.26 -7.18
N MET A 44 18.35 -11.98 -6.84
CA MET A 44 17.30 -11.25 -6.15
C MET A 44 16.15 -11.01 -7.12
N LEU A 45 14.95 -11.31 -6.65
CA LEU A 45 13.72 -11.08 -7.39
C LEU A 45 12.98 -9.88 -6.79
N GLU A 46 12.34 -9.13 -7.65
CA GLU A 46 11.56 -7.95 -7.34
C GLU A 46 10.20 -8.10 -8.04
N SER A 47 9.11 -8.11 -7.28
CA SER A 47 7.78 -8.17 -7.88
C SER A 47 7.45 -6.86 -8.58
N MET A 48 6.96 -6.88 -9.83
CA MET A 48 6.45 -5.73 -10.61
C MET A 48 5.43 -4.91 -9.82
N ARG A 49 4.68 -5.53 -8.91
CA ARG A 49 3.62 -4.89 -8.11
C ARG A 49 4.13 -4.02 -6.96
N GLY A 50 5.45 -3.86 -6.82
CA GLY A 50 6.05 -3.65 -5.51
C GLY A 50 6.06 -5.00 -4.79
N SER A 51 7.01 -5.26 -3.89
CA SER A 51 6.91 -6.42 -2.99
C SER A 51 5.47 -6.60 -2.53
N ASN A 52 4.90 -7.79 -2.71
CA ASN A 52 3.46 -7.99 -2.64
C ASN A 52 2.86 -7.35 -1.36
N CYS A 53 1.60 -6.88 -1.43
CA CYS A 53 0.87 -6.18 -0.37
C CYS A 53 0.85 -6.88 1.01
N THR A 54 1.35 -8.10 1.10
CA THR A 54 1.41 -8.99 2.28
C THR A 54 2.84 -9.35 2.72
N GLU A 55 3.85 -9.43 1.85
CA GLU A 55 5.19 -9.93 2.22
C GLU A 55 6.14 -8.89 2.83
N SER A 56 6.13 -7.65 2.33
CA SER A 56 7.06 -6.59 2.80
C SER A 56 6.37 -5.60 3.73
N SER A 57 5.09 -5.33 3.47
CA SER A 57 4.30 -4.39 4.26
C SER A 57 4.26 -4.83 5.71
N HIS A 58 4.00 -6.11 6.03
CA HIS A 58 3.93 -6.57 7.42
C HIS A 58 5.20 -6.27 8.24
N ARG A 59 6.39 -6.45 7.65
CA ARG A 59 7.66 -6.13 8.33
C ARG A 59 7.84 -4.63 8.53
N GLY A 60 7.46 -3.83 7.54
CA GLY A 60 7.43 -2.36 7.64
C GLY A 60 6.45 -1.92 8.72
N LEU A 61 5.21 -2.40 8.68
CA LEU A 61 4.14 -2.13 9.63
C LEU A 61 4.56 -2.49 11.06
N ILE A 62 5.14 -3.66 11.30
CA ILE A 62 5.63 -4.05 12.64
C ILE A 62 6.72 -3.10 13.13
N THR A 63 7.63 -2.68 12.26
CA THR A 63 8.73 -1.77 12.63
C THR A 63 8.21 -0.35 12.92
N THR A 64 7.23 0.12 12.15
CA THR A 64 6.66 1.45 12.28
C THR A 64 5.63 1.53 13.42
N PHE A 65 4.82 0.50 13.60
CA PHE A 65 3.67 0.50 14.52
C PHE A 65 3.86 -0.33 15.78
N GLY A 66 4.82 -1.26 15.81
CA GLY A 66 4.98 -2.20 16.92
C GLY A 66 5.35 -1.55 18.26
N SER A 67 5.84 -0.31 18.26
CA SER A 67 6.16 0.46 19.47
C SER A 67 5.09 1.50 19.85
N TRP A 68 4.07 1.72 19.01
CA TRP A 68 3.07 2.77 19.21
C TRP A 68 1.84 2.20 19.91
N VAL A 69 1.43 2.81 21.01
CA VAL A 69 0.14 2.51 21.65
C VAL A 69 -0.93 3.36 20.99
N VAL A 70 -1.39 2.93 19.81
CA VAL A 70 -2.43 3.61 19.03
C VAL A 70 -3.76 2.86 19.12
N GLY A 71 -4.86 3.62 19.21
CA GLY A 71 -6.22 3.06 19.12
C GLY A 71 -6.54 2.59 17.68
N LEU A 72 -7.59 1.78 17.55
CA LEU A 72 -7.96 1.13 16.28
C LEU A 72 -8.11 2.11 15.11
N GLN A 73 -8.83 3.22 15.31
CA GLN A 73 -9.04 4.23 14.26
C GLN A 73 -7.74 4.90 13.82
N MET A 74 -6.88 5.24 14.78
CA MET A 74 -5.58 5.83 14.47
C MET A 74 -4.69 4.82 13.73
N SER A 75 -4.70 3.55 14.13
CA SER A 75 -3.96 2.51 13.41
C SER A 75 -4.46 2.35 11.97
N ASP A 76 -5.76 2.46 11.73
CA ASP A 76 -6.33 2.39 10.39
C ASP A 76 -5.84 3.54 9.50
N CYS A 77 -5.94 4.77 10.00
CA CYS A 77 -5.45 5.96 9.29
C CYS A 77 -3.96 5.86 8.97
N LEU A 78 -3.15 5.39 9.93
CA LEU A 78 -1.70 5.26 9.73
C LEU A 78 -1.34 4.16 8.73
N ILE A 79 -2.06 3.05 8.73
CA ILE A 79 -1.89 1.98 7.73
C ILE A 79 -2.21 2.52 6.34
N GLN A 80 -3.35 3.21 6.18
CA GLN A 80 -3.73 3.82 4.90
C GLN A 80 -2.66 4.80 4.40
N GLU A 81 -2.11 5.62 5.29
CA GLU A 81 -1.06 6.58 4.96
C GLU A 81 0.23 5.89 4.50
N HIS A 82 0.65 4.85 5.22
CA HIS A 82 1.82 4.06 4.86
C HIS A 82 1.68 3.46 3.46
N HIS A 83 0.51 2.89 3.15
CA HIS A 83 0.21 2.35 1.83
C HIS A 83 0.21 3.43 0.75
N HIS A 84 -0.40 4.58 1.02
CA HIS A 84 -0.41 5.72 0.09
C HIS A 84 1.00 6.14 -0.29
N ARG A 85 1.87 6.38 0.71
CA ARG A 85 3.26 6.75 0.48
C ARG A 85 4.06 5.67 -0.24
N HIS A 86 3.84 4.42 0.14
CA HIS A 86 4.51 3.29 -0.50
C HIS A 86 4.15 3.20 -1.99
N ASN A 87 2.87 3.21 -2.31
CA ASN A 87 2.38 3.14 -3.69
C ASN A 87 2.87 4.32 -4.53
N HIS A 88 2.91 5.51 -3.94
CA HIS A 88 3.45 6.70 -4.58
C HIS A 88 4.94 6.54 -4.92
N ASN A 89 5.77 6.14 -3.95
CA ASN A 89 7.21 5.94 -4.15
C ASN A 89 7.51 4.85 -5.17
N VAL A 90 6.77 3.74 -5.12
CA VAL A 90 6.91 2.66 -6.11
C VAL A 90 6.50 3.15 -7.51
N SER A 91 5.47 3.99 -7.60
CA SER A 91 5.06 4.59 -8.86
C SER A 91 6.14 5.52 -9.42
N GLU A 92 6.72 6.41 -8.60
CA GLU A 92 7.84 7.27 -8.99
C GLU A 92 9.06 6.46 -9.49
N MET A 93 9.35 5.33 -8.85
CA MET A 93 10.50 4.50 -9.22
C MET A 93 10.29 3.67 -10.48
N ARG A 94 9.05 3.19 -10.72
CA ARG A 94 8.82 2.09 -11.67
C ARG A 94 7.89 2.44 -12.83
N ARG A 95 6.97 3.39 -12.65
CA ARG A 95 6.00 3.74 -13.69
C ARG A 95 6.63 4.78 -14.62
N SER A 96 6.90 4.37 -15.86
CA SER A 96 7.41 5.26 -16.90
C SER A 96 6.46 6.45 -17.09
N GLY A 97 7.01 7.67 -17.04
CA GLY A 97 6.25 8.92 -17.18
C GLY A 97 5.54 9.39 -15.91
N PHE A 98 5.64 8.67 -14.79
CA PHE A 98 5.16 9.19 -13.50
C PHE A 98 6.09 10.30 -13.00
N PRO A 99 5.56 11.44 -12.54
CA PRO A 99 6.36 12.57 -12.09
C PRO A 99 7.04 12.31 -10.75
N GLN A 100 8.22 12.90 -10.54
CA GLN A 100 8.83 12.97 -9.21
C GLN A 100 8.25 14.19 -8.47
N LEU A 101 7.27 13.96 -7.60
CA LEU A 101 6.50 15.02 -6.97
C LEU A 101 7.14 15.49 -5.66
N GLY A 102 7.86 14.60 -4.96
CA GLY A 102 8.48 14.89 -3.66
C GLY A 102 7.47 15.21 -2.55
N HIS A 103 6.17 15.11 -2.84
CA HIS A 103 5.07 15.34 -1.92
C HIS A 103 4.00 14.26 -2.11
N TYR A 104 3.29 13.94 -1.02
CA TYR A 104 2.29 12.87 -0.98
C TYR A 104 0.85 13.39 -0.98
N ASP A 105 0.62 14.70 -0.90
CA ASP A 105 -0.74 15.25 -0.99
C ASP A 105 -1.22 15.24 -2.44
N THR A 106 -1.94 14.18 -2.82
CA THR A 106 -2.43 14.00 -4.19
C THR A 106 -3.47 15.03 -4.57
N TRP A 107 -4.25 15.54 -3.62
CA TRP A 107 -5.24 16.59 -3.89
C TRP A 107 -4.55 17.90 -4.30
N LEU A 108 -3.45 18.24 -3.64
CA LEU A 108 -2.66 19.41 -4.03
C LEU A 108 -2.07 19.26 -5.43
N VAL A 109 -1.55 18.06 -5.75
CA VAL A 109 -1.00 17.79 -7.09
C VAL A 109 -2.08 17.91 -8.17
N ASP A 110 -3.26 17.35 -7.93
CA ASP A 110 -4.39 17.44 -8.85
C ASP A 110 -4.84 18.90 -9.05
N VAL A 111 -4.94 19.68 -7.96
CA VAL A 111 -5.29 21.10 -8.03
C VAL A 111 -4.29 21.89 -8.87
N LEU A 112 -2.99 21.64 -8.71
CA LEU A 112 -1.95 22.27 -9.52
C LEU A 112 -2.07 21.89 -11.00
N GLN A 113 -2.30 20.60 -11.28
CA GLN A 113 -2.48 20.11 -12.65
C GLN A 113 -3.71 20.75 -13.32
N MET A 114 -4.83 20.86 -12.61
CA MET A 114 -6.04 21.53 -13.10
C MET A 114 -5.83 23.03 -13.34
N LEU A 115 -5.07 23.71 -12.48
CA LEU A 115 -4.76 25.14 -12.64
C LEU A 115 -3.89 25.40 -13.87
N GLU A 116 -2.86 24.59 -14.09
CA GLU A 116 -2.00 24.68 -15.27
C GLU A 116 -2.76 24.41 -16.56
N GLU A 117 -3.58 23.36 -16.57
CA GLU A 117 -4.42 23.03 -17.73
C GLU A 117 -5.40 24.16 -18.05
N ARG A 118 -6.02 24.77 -17.03
CA ARG A 118 -6.94 25.88 -17.22
C ARG A 118 -6.26 27.16 -17.73
N ASN A 119 -5.05 27.45 -17.25
CA ASN A 119 -4.37 28.70 -17.58
C ASN A 119 -3.63 28.63 -18.92
N PHE A 120 -2.99 27.49 -19.21
CA PHE A 120 -2.08 27.35 -20.34
C PHE A 120 -2.49 26.26 -21.35
N GLY A 121 -3.53 25.47 -21.05
CA GLY A 121 -4.05 24.44 -21.96
C GLY A 121 -3.17 23.20 -22.09
N HIS A 122 -2.23 22.96 -21.17
CA HIS A 122 -1.40 21.76 -21.15
C HIS A 122 -1.36 21.12 -19.76
N LEU A 123 -1.19 19.79 -19.75
CA LEU A 123 -1.07 19.01 -18.51
C LEU A 123 0.37 19.04 -18.01
N LEU A 124 0.56 19.38 -16.73
CA LEU A 124 1.87 19.38 -16.08
C LEU A 124 2.48 17.97 -16.09
N ASN A 125 1.69 16.96 -15.69
CA ASN A 125 2.13 15.57 -15.58
C ASN A 125 1.21 14.62 -16.36
N PRO A 126 1.44 14.40 -17.67
CA PRO A 126 0.57 13.55 -18.49
C PRO A 126 0.50 12.08 -18.05
N GLY A 127 1.54 11.58 -17.37
CA GLY A 127 1.58 10.21 -16.85
C GLY A 127 0.86 10.02 -15.52
N LEU A 128 0.38 11.11 -14.91
CA LEU A 128 -0.40 11.12 -13.68
C LEU A 128 -1.87 11.40 -14.00
N SER A 129 -2.74 10.46 -13.67
CA SER A 129 -4.19 10.64 -13.73
C SER A 129 -4.70 11.25 -12.42
N ASN A 130 -5.62 12.22 -12.52
CA ASN A 130 -6.18 12.89 -11.35
C ASN A 130 -6.90 11.90 -10.43
N SER A 131 -6.77 12.11 -9.13
CA SER A 131 -7.39 11.27 -8.10
C SER A 131 -8.93 11.34 -8.15
N SER A 132 -9.49 12.46 -8.63
CA SER A 132 -10.94 12.65 -8.83
C SER A 132 -11.54 11.78 -9.93
N ASP A 133 -10.72 11.32 -10.88
CA ASP A 133 -11.22 10.66 -12.09
C ASP A 133 -11.37 9.14 -11.89
N TYR A 134 -10.89 8.62 -10.76
CA TYR A 134 -11.03 7.21 -10.42
C TYR A 134 -12.47 6.89 -9.99
N ILE A 135 -13.00 5.81 -10.55
CA ILE A 135 -14.26 5.21 -10.10
C ILE A 135 -14.00 4.48 -8.79
N GLN A 136 -14.88 4.67 -7.79
CA GLN A 136 -14.80 3.86 -6.57
C GLN A 136 -14.98 2.38 -6.89
N THR A 137 -13.94 1.60 -6.61
CA THR A 137 -13.97 0.14 -6.70
C THR A 137 -14.46 -0.45 -5.38
N PRO A 138 -14.98 -1.70 -5.38
CA PRO A 138 -15.31 -2.40 -4.13
C PRO A 138 -14.07 -2.78 -3.31
N GLU A 139 -12.86 -2.55 -3.84
CA GLU A 139 -11.62 -2.77 -3.14
C GLU A 139 -11.41 -1.65 -2.11
N SER A 140 -11.47 -2.02 -0.83
CA SER A 140 -11.12 -1.14 0.28
C SER A 140 -9.88 -1.66 0.98
N MET A 141 -8.95 -0.78 1.29
CA MET A 141 -7.81 -1.08 2.16
C MET A 141 -8.07 -0.53 3.56
N GLY A 142 -7.75 -1.31 4.58
CA GLY A 142 -7.95 -0.93 5.98
C GLY A 142 -8.12 -2.12 6.91
N THR A 143 -8.45 -1.83 8.15
CA THR A 143 -8.76 -2.82 9.19
C THR A 143 -10.17 -3.35 9.02
N VAL A 144 -10.27 -4.61 8.63
CA VAL A 144 -11.56 -5.33 8.57
C VAL A 144 -11.77 -6.04 9.90
N ALA A 145 -12.88 -5.73 10.56
CA ALA A 145 -13.29 -6.46 11.76
C ALA A 145 -13.68 -7.89 11.36
N VAL A 146 -12.88 -8.87 11.79
CA VAL A 146 -13.21 -10.29 11.63
C VAL A 146 -14.19 -10.68 12.74
N HIS A 147 -15.47 -10.36 12.53
CA HIS A 147 -16.55 -10.80 13.41
C HIS A 147 -17.61 -11.55 12.62
N TYR A 148 -18.31 -12.48 13.28
CA TYR A 148 -19.46 -13.14 12.68
C TYR A 148 -20.54 -12.11 12.37
N LYS A 149 -21.26 -12.28 11.24
CA LYS A 149 -22.25 -11.31 10.76
C LYS A 149 -23.28 -10.97 11.85
N GLU A 150 -23.73 -11.96 12.60
CA GLU A 150 -24.70 -11.75 13.68
C GLU A 150 -24.14 -10.87 14.81
N LEU A 151 -22.83 -10.89 15.08
CA LEU A 151 -22.18 -9.99 16.05
C LEU A 151 -22.20 -8.57 15.54
N ALA A 152 -21.87 -8.39 14.26
CA ALA A 152 -21.85 -7.11 13.59
C ALA A 152 -23.21 -6.43 13.71
N ASP A 153 -24.25 -7.18 13.32
CA ASP A 153 -25.64 -6.71 13.33
C ASP A 153 -26.09 -6.40 14.76
N THR A 154 -25.69 -7.23 15.73
CA THR A 154 -26.01 -7.01 17.15
C THR A 154 -25.31 -5.76 17.70
N VAL A 155 -24.01 -5.59 17.44
CA VAL A 155 -23.21 -4.44 17.91
C VAL A 155 -23.70 -3.14 17.29
N ASN A 156 -23.96 -3.13 15.98
CA ASN A 156 -24.49 -1.96 15.28
C ASN A 156 -25.92 -1.60 15.73
N GLY A 157 -26.69 -2.57 16.20
CA GLY A 157 -28.02 -2.37 16.77
C GLY A 157 -28.03 -1.90 18.23
N LEU A 158 -26.89 -1.86 18.93
CA LEU A 158 -26.83 -1.40 20.32
C LEU A 158 -27.05 0.12 20.38
N PRO A 159 -27.97 0.62 21.22
CA PRO A 159 -28.15 2.05 21.41
C PRO A 159 -26.91 2.63 22.11
N ILE A 160 -26.19 3.52 21.40
CA ILE A 160 -25.04 4.23 21.96
C ILE A 160 -25.56 5.42 22.76
N ASP A 161 -25.35 5.37 24.08
CA ASP A 161 -25.68 6.47 24.98
C ASP A 161 -24.58 7.55 24.94
N PHE A 162 -24.74 8.49 24.01
CA PHE A 162 -23.81 9.61 23.82
C PHE A 162 -23.66 10.52 25.04
N SER A 163 -24.53 10.42 26.05
CA SER A 163 -24.39 11.18 27.30
C SER A 163 -23.25 10.68 28.20
N LYS A 164 -22.82 9.42 28.01
CA LYS A 164 -21.74 8.79 28.79
C LYS A 164 -20.39 8.79 28.08
N VAL A 165 -20.37 9.06 26.78
CA VAL A 165 -19.14 9.09 25.99
C VAL A 165 -18.42 10.41 26.27
N HIS A 166 -17.39 10.37 27.11
CA HIS A 166 -16.45 11.48 27.25
C HIS A 166 -15.55 11.50 26.02
N LEU A 167 -15.98 12.21 24.97
CA LEU A 167 -15.07 12.61 23.90
C LEU A 167 -14.05 13.55 24.53
N SER A 168 -12.80 13.10 24.65
CA SER A 168 -11.70 14.00 24.97
C SER A 168 -11.67 15.09 23.90
N LYS A 169 -11.99 16.32 24.30
CA LYS A 169 -11.97 17.49 23.42
C LYS A 169 -10.59 17.62 22.75
N GLU A 170 -10.65 18.08 21.50
CA GLU A 170 -9.56 18.54 20.64
C GLU A 170 -8.48 19.35 21.36
#